data_AF-A0A938XTQ0-F1
#
_entry.id   AF-A0A938XTQ0-F1
#
_cell.length_a   1.000
_cell.length_b   1.000
_cell.length_c   1.000
_cell.angle_alpha   90.00
_cell.angle_beta   90.00
_cell.angle_gamma   90.00
#
_symmetry.space_group_name_H-M   'P 1'
#
loop_
_entity.id
_entity.type
_entity.pdbx_description
1 polymer ?
#
loop_
_entity_poly.entity_id
_entity_poly.type
_entity_poly.pdbx_seq_one_letter_code
_entity_poly.pdbx_strand_id
1 'polypeptide(L)' 'MNPDYKPGTYINYPCSECGRKMRLKTDLKKLSGSDEATIECSECKIKKKYTAAELKAMLNAQ' A
#
# COMPACT_ATOMS: atom_id res chain seq x y z
N MET A 1 4.42 19.76 4.34
CA MET A 1 4.67 18.56 5.18
C MET A 1 4.47 17.34 4.29
N ASN A 2 5.51 16.53 4.06
CA ASN A 2 5.35 15.30 3.28
C ASN A 2 4.62 14.26 4.14
N PRO A 3 3.48 13.71 3.70
CA PRO A 3 2.81 12.65 4.44
C PRO A 3 3.76 11.45 4.56
N ASP A 4 4.10 11.11 5.81
CA ASP A 4 5.03 10.04 6.11
C ASP A 4 4.30 8.71 5.93
N TYR A 5 4.35 8.17 4.71
CA TYR A 5 3.70 6.91 4.35
C TYR A 5 4.52 5.73 4.87
N LYS A 6 4.40 5.48 6.17
CA LYS A 6 5.11 4.43 6.90
C LYS A 6 4.63 3.02 6.53
N PRO A 7 5.52 2.01 6.60
CA PRO A 7 5.10 0.62 6.55
C PRO A 7 4.12 0.33 7.69
N GLY A 8 3.08 -0.42 7.38
CA GLY A 8 1.98 -0.73 8.27
C GLY A 8 0.76 0.16 8.13
N THR A 9 0.80 1.17 7.25
CA THR A 9 -0.37 1.95 6.88
C THR A 9 -1.40 1.06 6.17
N TYR A 10 -2.67 1.17 6.57
CA TYR A 10 -3.77 0.49 5.90
C TYR A 10 -4.22 1.29 4.70
N ILE A 11 -4.34 0.62 3.56
CA ILE A 11 -4.80 1.19 2.31
C ILE A 11 -6.28 0.90 2.21
N ASN A 12 -7.07 1.91 1.84
CA ASN A 12 -8.51 1.81 1.68
C ASN A 12 -8.89 1.17 0.33
N TYR A 13 -8.11 0.16 -0.09
CA TYR A 13 -8.32 -0.61 -1.30
C TYR A 13 -8.58 -2.06 -0.91
N PRO A 14 -9.74 -2.63 -1.28
CA PRO A 14 -10.10 -3.98 -0.90
C PRO A 14 -9.25 -5.00 -1.65
N CYS A 15 -8.81 -6.03 -0.93
CA CYS A 15 -8.20 -7.20 -1.54
C CYS A 15 -9.21 -7.88 -2.47
N SER A 16 -8.81 -8.19 -3.70
CA SER A 16 -9.70 -8.84 -4.68
C SER A 16 -10.22 -10.20 -4.22
N GLU A 17 -9.49 -10.91 -3.35
CA GLU A 17 -9.89 -12.26 -2.89
C GLU A 17 -10.86 -12.24 -1.70
N CYS A 18 -10.65 -11.33 -0.75
CA CYS A 18 -11.41 -11.31 0.52
C CYS A 18 -12.12 -9.99 0.82
N GLY A 19 -12.02 -8.99 -0.05
CA GLY A 19 -12.68 -7.68 0.10
C GLY A 19 -12.12 -6.81 1.24
N ARG A 20 -11.14 -7.29 2.01
CA ARG A 20 -10.61 -6.57 3.18
C ARG A 20 -9.46 -5.65 2.84
N LYS A 21 -9.24 -4.65 3.70
CA LYS A 21 -8.19 -3.63 3.56
C LYS A 21 -6.81 -4.27 3.49
N MET A 22 -5.98 -3.74 2.60
CA MET A 22 -4.58 -4.15 2.46
C MET A 22 -3.67 -3.31 3.35
N ARG A 23 -2.56 -3.88 3.80
CA ARG A 23 -1.56 -3.22 4.63
C ARG A 23 -0.28 -3.02 3.83
N LEU A 24 0.21 -1.79 3.80
CA LEU A 24 1.47 -1.45 3.17
C LEU A 24 2.64 -2.10 3.93
N LYS A 25 3.56 -2.77 3.22
CA LYS A 25 4.73 -3.39 3.84
C LYS A 25 6.03 -2.65 3.54
N THR A 26 6.07 -1.92 2.43
CA THR A 26 7.21 -1.10 2.02
C THR A 26 7.04 0.34 2.48
N ASP A 27 8.12 0.99 2.88
CA ASP A 27 8.13 2.42 3.16
C ASP A 27 8.09 3.22 1.84
N LEU A 28 7.07 4.08 1.62
CA LEU A 28 6.98 4.80 0.33
C LEU A 28 8.06 5.86 0.15
N LYS A 29 8.71 6.31 1.24
CA LYS A 29 9.83 7.25 1.16
C LYS A 29 11.09 6.54 0.66
N LYS A 30 11.32 5.29 1.06
CA LYS A 30 12.34 4.40 0.45
C LYS A 30 12.01 4.02 -0.98
N LEU A 31 10.73 4.10 -1.37
CA LEU A 31 10.31 3.88 -2.74
C LEU A 31 10.70 5.01 -3.71
N SER A 32 11.23 6.14 -3.26
CA SER A 32 11.74 7.16 -4.19
C SER A 32 12.88 6.69 -5.11
N GLY A 33 13.48 5.51 -4.85
CA GLY A 33 14.43 4.84 -5.73
C GLY A 33 13.91 3.54 -6.38
N SER A 34 12.62 3.20 -6.23
CA SER A 34 12.01 2.01 -6.84
C SER A 34 10.65 2.36 -7.41
N ASP A 35 10.26 1.74 -8.51
CA ASP A 35 8.96 2.06 -9.11
C ASP A 35 7.80 1.32 -8.42
N GLU A 36 8.08 0.28 -7.61
CA GLU A 36 7.08 -0.66 -7.07
C GLU A 36 7.19 -0.92 -5.55
N ALA A 37 6.06 -0.80 -4.83
CA ALA A 37 5.93 -1.14 -3.42
C ALA A 37 5.05 -2.37 -3.24
N THR A 38 5.38 -3.19 -2.24
CA THR A 38 4.62 -4.39 -1.91
C THR A 38 3.64 -4.11 -0.78
N ILE A 39 2.39 -4.54 -0.98
CA ILE A 39 1.32 -4.48 0.01
C ILE A 39 0.78 -5.87 0.25
N GLU A 40 0.36 -6.14 1.48
CA GLU A 40 -0.05 -7.45 1.94
C GLU A 40 -1.46 -7.38 2.51
N CYS A 41 -2.36 -8.27 2.07
CA CYS A 41 -3.66 -8.40 2.70
C CYS A 41 -3.50 -8.98 4.11
N SER A 42 -4.09 -8.34 5.13
CA SER A 42 -3.96 -8.80 6.51
C SER A 42 -4.63 -10.15 6.78
N GLU A 43 -5.57 -10.58 5.94
CA GLU A 43 -6.32 -11.82 6.10
C GLU A 43 -5.84 -12.90 5.16
N CYS A 44 -5.89 -12.62 3.87
CA CYS A 44 -5.48 -13.57 2.86
C CYS A 44 -3.95 -13.75 2.80
N LYS A 45 -3.17 -12.87 3.45
CA LYS A 45 -1.70 -12.79 3.37
C LYS A 45 -1.15 -12.68 1.95
N ILE A 46 -2.00 -12.29 1.01
CA ILE A 46 -1.66 -12.12 -0.40
C ILE A 46 -0.88 -10.83 -0.56
N LYS A 47 0.28 -10.96 -1.19
CA LYS A 47 1.16 -9.85 -1.53
C LYS A 47 0.90 -9.41 -2.96
N LYS A 48 0.65 -8.12 -3.15
CA LYS A 48 0.58 -7.50 -4.47
C LYS A 48 1.56 -6.34 -4.54
N LYS A 49 2.04 -6.06 -5.74
CA LYS A 49 2.96 -4.97 -6.05
C LYS A 49 2.17 -3.89 -6.77
N TYR A 50 2.38 -2.65 -6.35
CA TYR A 50 1.76 -1.46 -6.94
C TYR A 50 2.80 -0.36 -7.04
N THR A 51 2.59 0.58 -7.94
CA THR A 51 3.49 1.73 -8.03
C THR A 51 3.34 2.66 -6.83
N ALA A 52 4.37 3.46 -6.52
CA ALA A 52 4.24 4.52 -5.52
C ALA A 52 3.06 5.46 -5.82
N ALA A 53 2.81 5.73 -7.11
CA ALA A 53 1.74 6.59 -7.56
C ALA A 53 0.37 5.99 -7.24
N GLU A 54 0.15 4.72 -7.57
CA GLU A 54 -1.08 4.01 -7.26
C GLU A 54 -1.34 3.94 -5.75
N LEU A 55 -0.32 3.63 -4.97
CA LEU A 55 -0.47 3.55 -3.52
C LEU A 55 -0.79 4.90 -2.88
N LYS A 56 -0.18 5.99 -3.37
CA LYS A 56 -0.53 7.35 -2.96
C LYS A 56 -1.99 7.65 -3.32
N ALA A 57 -2.45 7.28 -4.50
CA ALA A 57 -3.85 7.48 -4.88
C ALA A 57 -4.80 6.71 -3.94
N MET A 58 -4.52 5.43 -3.67
CA MET A 58 -5.34 4.60 -2.78
C MET A 58 -5.31 5.03 -1.31
N LEU A 59 -4.20 5.66 -0.85
CA LEU A 59 -4.08 6.19 0.51
C LEU A 59 -4.77 7.54 0.69
N ASN A 60 -4.89 8.34 -0.38
CA ASN A 60 -5.57 9.64 -0.35
C ASN A 60 -7.07 9.54 -0.69
N ALA A 61 -7.54 8.39 -1.18
CA ALA A 61 -8.96 8.12 -1.38
C ALA A 61 -9.66 7.96 -0.02
N GLN A 62 -10.46 8.98 0.36
CA GLN A 62 -11.36 8.99 1.52
C GLN A 62 -12.72 8.41 1.17
#